data_AF-A0A1I4I5F9-F1
#
_entry.id   AF-A0A1I4I5F9-F1
#
_cell.length_a   1.000
_cell.length_b   1.000
_cell.length_c   1.000
_cell.angle_alpha   90.00
_cell.angle_beta   90.00
_cell.angle_gamma   90.00
#
_symmetry.space_group_name_H-M   'P 1'
#
loop_
_entity.id
_entity.type
_entity.pdbx_description
1 polymer ?
#
loop_
_entity_poly.entity_id
_entity_poly.type
_entity_poly.pdbx_seq_one_letter_code
_entity_poly.pdbx_strand_id
1 'polypeptide(L)'
;MDKLLKELLEKRNTYNALLEETRSLVEKSEDVTEQFEKMDVLKEEISALEKRKAQFEKLEALTPLENDEKRFDPKPELKSQSQLRDVSDQDVKKELRSAISDYIRYGEIRENVTTVNQEVIIPKDISYTPQKEVQTVYDLKNNFNQVTIGTKSGSYPILENPADALETAEELAKNPELAAPKFHEVKWEVQTYRGALPISQESIDDAQIDLTSIISQQISQRMSNTTNKAIVSKLKEFENVIVSPKDDLVDSLKAILNVKLDPAYVPQIICTQSLYQTLDTLKDKQGQYIFHRDITSASGGTLLGVPVTKVPDTLLGENNGDQVAFIGDRRAVTLFDRNQASIVWTDSNIYGRYLAGVLRFDVEMTDNKAGYLLTINSAAASK
;
A
#
# COMPACT_ATOMS: atom_id res chain seq x y z
N MET A 1 -29.63 15.35 16.66
CA MET A 1 -30.08 15.06 15.29
C MET A 1 -31.33 15.86 14.88
N ASP A 2 -32.39 15.88 15.69
CA ASP A 2 -33.71 16.44 15.30
C ASP A 2 -33.73 17.92 14.89
N LYS A 3 -32.95 18.79 15.55
CA LYS A 3 -32.89 20.21 15.22
C LYS A 3 -32.30 20.47 13.82
N LEU A 4 -31.31 19.68 13.43
CA LEU A 4 -30.58 19.81 12.17
C LEU A 4 -31.42 19.26 11.00
N LEU A 5 -32.20 18.20 11.26
CA LEU A 5 -33.17 17.66 10.30
C LEU A 5 -34.32 18.65 10.04
N LYS A 6 -34.83 19.31 11.09
CA LYS A 6 -35.88 20.32 10.98
C LYS A 6 -35.43 21.51 10.13
N GLU A 7 -34.23 22.03 10.38
CA GLU A 7 -33.65 23.14 9.63
C GLU A 7 -33.42 22.80 8.15
N LEU A 8 -32.97 21.57 7.86
CA LEU A 8 -32.80 21.07 6.48
C LEU A 8 -34.14 20.97 5.73
N LEU A 9 -35.19 20.49 6.39
CA LEU A 9 -36.54 20.41 5.82
C LEU A 9 -37.12 21.80 5.55
N GLU A 10 -36.95 22.75 6.48
CA GLU A 10 -37.39 24.14 6.29
C GLU A 10 -36.70 24.78 5.08
N LYS A 11 -35.37 24.62 4.93
CA LYS A 11 -34.64 25.17 3.77
C LYS A 11 -34.96 24.50 2.44
N ARG A 12 -35.26 23.20 2.43
CA ARG A 12 -35.74 22.50 1.23
C ARG A 12 -37.13 22.99 0.81
N ASN A 13 -38.01 23.26 1.77
CA ASN A 13 -39.33 23.80 1.48
C ASN A 13 -39.25 25.22 0.92
N THR A 14 -38.35 26.08 1.44
CA THR A 14 -38.14 27.42 0.88
C THR A 14 -37.51 27.38 -0.51
N TYR A 15 -36.58 26.45 -0.76
CA TYR A 15 -36.01 26.25 -2.10
C TYR A 15 -37.07 25.81 -3.11
N ASN A 16 -37.95 24.88 -2.73
CA ASN A 16 -39.04 24.43 -3.59
C ASN A 16 -40.07 25.54 -3.87
N ALA A 17 -40.37 26.39 -2.88
CA ALA A 17 -41.25 27.55 -3.09
C ALA A 17 -40.63 28.56 -4.07
N LEU A 18 -39.34 28.86 -3.95
CA LEU A 18 -38.60 29.70 -4.89
C LEU A 18 -38.49 29.08 -6.29
N LEU A 19 -38.43 27.75 -6.40
CA LEU A 19 -38.49 27.03 -7.67
C LEU A 19 -39.84 27.20 -8.38
N GLU A 20 -40.94 27.20 -7.63
CA GLU A 20 -42.27 27.45 -8.19
C GLU A 20 -42.43 28.93 -8.60
N GLU A 21 -41.91 29.85 -7.80
CA GLU A 21 -41.92 31.28 -8.10
C GLU A 21 -41.10 31.60 -9.37
N THR A 22 -39.88 31.06 -9.48
CA THR A 22 -39.04 31.19 -10.69
C THR A 22 -39.72 30.62 -11.92
N ARG A 23 -40.35 29.44 -11.83
CA ARG A 23 -41.12 28.88 -12.95
C ARG A 23 -42.25 29.79 -13.39
N SER A 24 -42.98 30.39 -12.45
CA SER A 24 -44.07 31.32 -12.75
C SER A 24 -43.58 32.63 -13.39
N LEU A 25 -42.35 33.07 -13.08
CA LEU A 25 -41.75 34.29 -13.63
C LEU A 25 -41.12 34.05 -15.00
N VAL A 26 -40.55 32.87 -15.24
CA VAL A 26 -40.15 32.40 -16.57
C VAL A 26 -41.36 32.36 -17.50
N GLU A 27 -42.51 31.86 -17.03
CA GLU A 27 -43.76 31.83 -17.81
C GLU A 27 -44.29 33.23 -18.13
N LYS A 28 -44.02 34.23 -17.28
CA LYS A 28 -44.38 35.64 -17.47
C LYS A 28 -43.33 36.45 -18.24
N SER A 29 -42.22 35.83 -18.67
CA SER A 29 -41.09 36.48 -19.35
C SER A 29 -40.46 37.64 -18.58
N GLU A 30 -40.45 37.56 -17.24
CA GLU A 30 -39.79 38.52 -16.35
C GLU A 30 -38.35 38.07 -16.04
N ASP A 31 -37.52 39.01 -15.57
CA ASP A 31 -36.10 38.75 -15.27
C ASP A 31 -35.97 37.84 -14.04
N VAL A 32 -35.31 36.69 -14.20
CA VAL A 32 -35.23 35.62 -13.20
C VAL A 32 -33.87 35.58 -12.50
N THR A 33 -32.94 36.44 -12.91
CA THR A 33 -31.54 36.48 -12.45
C THR A 33 -31.44 36.54 -10.92
N GLU A 34 -32.19 37.44 -10.26
CA GLU A 34 -32.18 37.57 -8.79
C GLU A 34 -32.68 36.32 -8.05
N GLN A 35 -33.59 35.57 -8.65
CA GLN A 35 -34.13 34.37 -8.03
C GLN A 35 -33.20 33.16 -8.21
N PHE A 36 -32.49 33.08 -9.35
CA PHE A 36 -31.43 32.10 -9.54
C PHE A 36 -30.30 32.30 -8.53
N GLU A 37 -29.88 33.54 -8.26
CA GLU A 37 -28.87 33.83 -7.23
C GLU A 37 -29.32 33.37 -5.83
N LYS A 38 -30.58 33.64 -5.45
CA LYS A 38 -31.14 33.16 -4.17
C LYS A 38 -31.23 31.64 -4.09
N MET A 39 -31.53 30.97 -5.21
CA MET A 39 -31.57 29.52 -5.28
C MET A 39 -30.18 28.89 -5.15
N ASP A 40 -29.16 29.48 -5.77
CA ASP A 40 -27.78 28.99 -5.66
C ASP A 40 -27.26 29.11 -4.22
N VAL A 41 -27.51 30.22 -3.55
CA VAL A 41 -27.17 30.40 -2.13
C VAL A 41 -27.86 29.35 -1.25
N LEU A 42 -29.18 29.12 -1.45
CA LEU A 42 -29.91 28.09 -0.69
C LEU A 42 -29.39 26.68 -0.97
N LYS A 43 -28.97 26.40 -2.21
CA LYS A 43 -28.40 25.10 -2.60
C LYS A 43 -27.06 24.86 -1.92
N GLU A 44 -26.21 25.88 -1.83
CA GLU A 44 -24.95 25.81 -1.08
C GLU A 44 -25.20 25.56 0.40
N GLU A 45 -26.15 26.26 1.01
CA GLU A 45 -26.51 26.07 2.43
C GLU A 45 -27.08 24.67 2.72
N ILE A 46 -27.92 24.12 1.84
CA ILE A 46 -28.44 22.75 1.98
C ILE A 46 -27.28 21.74 1.89
N SER A 47 -26.35 21.93 0.95
CA SER A 47 -25.18 21.05 0.81
C SER A 47 -24.27 21.07 2.04
N ALA A 48 -24.13 22.23 2.69
CA ALA A 48 -23.35 22.38 3.92
C ALA A 48 -24.04 21.68 5.11
N LEU A 49 -25.37 21.79 5.23
CA LEU A 49 -26.14 21.11 6.27
C LEU A 49 -26.13 19.58 6.11
N GLU A 50 -26.18 19.07 4.87
CA GLU A 50 -26.05 17.62 4.59
C GLU A 50 -24.68 17.07 4.98
N LYS A 51 -23.60 17.78 4.66
CA LYS A 51 -22.25 17.42 5.11
C LYS A 51 -22.15 17.38 6.63
N ARG A 52 -22.75 18.37 7.30
CA ARG A 52 -22.77 18.43 8.77
C ARG A 52 -23.57 17.28 9.38
N LYS A 53 -24.71 16.91 8.79
CA LYS A 53 -25.50 15.74 9.20
C LYS A 53 -24.68 14.44 9.10
N ALA A 54 -23.99 14.24 7.97
CA ALA A 54 -23.16 13.05 7.76
C ALA A 54 -21.99 12.95 8.75
N GLN A 55 -21.46 14.09 9.21
CA GLN A 55 -20.43 14.11 10.27
C GLN A 55 -21.02 13.72 11.63
N PHE A 56 -22.22 14.20 11.97
CA PHE A 56 -22.89 13.83 13.22
C PHE A 56 -23.27 12.35 13.27
N GLU A 57 -23.75 11.78 12.17
CA GLU A 57 -24.09 10.36 12.09
C GLU A 57 -22.86 9.45 12.26
N LYS A 58 -21.70 9.87 11.70
CA LYS A 58 -20.42 9.19 11.95
C LYS A 58 -19.95 9.29 13.39
N LEU A 59 -20.21 10.40 14.07
CA LEU A 59 -19.88 10.59 15.50
C LEU A 59 -20.75 9.73 16.42
N GLU A 60 -22.03 9.56 16.08
CA GLU A 60 -22.97 8.71 16.83
C GLU A 60 -22.65 7.21 16.67
N ALA A 61 -22.09 6.81 15.52
CA ALA A 61 -21.58 5.46 15.30
C ALA A 61 -20.28 5.14 16.08
N LEU A 62 -19.62 6.14 16.69
CA LEU A 62 -18.32 6.02 17.35
C LEU A 62 -18.40 6.02 18.89
N THR A 63 -19.57 6.20 19.52
CA THR A 63 -19.74 6.02 20.97
C THR A 63 -19.90 4.52 21.30
N PRO A 64 -18.90 3.85 21.93
CA PRO A 64 -18.75 2.40 21.87
C PRO A 64 -19.19 1.65 23.14
N LEU A 65 -19.54 0.37 22.96
CA LEU A 65 -19.12 -0.77 23.79
C LEU A 65 -19.15 -0.58 25.32
N GLU A 66 -20.33 -0.74 25.94
CA GLU A 66 -20.45 -1.01 27.38
C GLU A 66 -21.55 -2.07 27.56
N ASN A 67 -21.24 -3.34 27.27
CA ASN A 67 -21.96 -4.53 27.77
C ASN A 67 -21.36 -5.86 27.24
N ASP A 68 -20.03 -6.04 27.34
CA ASP A 68 -19.42 -7.35 27.18
C ASP A 68 -18.71 -7.77 28.46
N GLU A 69 -19.51 -8.03 29.50
CA GLU A 69 -19.09 -8.89 30.59
C GLU A 69 -19.49 -10.34 30.30
N LYS A 70 -18.51 -11.23 30.48
CA LYS A 70 -18.56 -12.71 30.51
C LYS A 70 -18.29 -13.38 29.18
N ARG A 71 -17.02 -13.74 28.99
CA ARG A 71 -16.58 -15.11 28.68
C ARG A 71 -15.07 -15.22 28.89
N PHE A 72 -14.66 -15.52 30.12
CA PHE A 72 -13.46 -16.29 30.36
C PHE A 72 -13.59 -16.92 31.75
N ASP A 73 -13.75 -18.24 31.79
CA ASP A 73 -12.90 -19.06 32.64
C ASP A 73 -12.83 -20.51 32.10
N PRO A 74 -11.72 -21.22 32.38
CA PRO A 74 -11.26 -22.33 31.57
C PRO A 74 -11.31 -23.70 32.30
N LYS A 75 -11.33 -24.75 31.48
CA LYS A 75 -10.74 -26.09 31.71
C LYS A 75 -11.44 -27.08 32.69
N PRO A 76 -11.09 -28.39 32.63
CA PRO A 76 -12.04 -29.50 32.56
C PRO A 76 -11.97 -30.44 33.77
N GLU A 77 -13.02 -31.20 34.05
CA GLU A 77 -12.90 -32.33 34.98
C GLU A 77 -13.67 -33.57 34.48
N LEU A 78 -12.92 -34.65 34.31
CA LEU A 78 -13.42 -36.03 34.33
C LEU A 78 -13.72 -36.44 35.78
N LYS A 79 -14.81 -37.18 35.99
CA LYS A 79 -15.00 -38.27 36.99
C LYS A 79 -16.32 -38.98 36.63
N SER A 80 -16.27 -40.16 36.02
CA SER A 80 -16.24 -41.50 36.64
C SER A 80 -17.59 -42.01 37.17
N GLN A 81 -18.11 -42.98 36.41
CA GLN A 81 -18.68 -44.27 36.83
C GLN A 81 -20.11 -44.41 37.39
N SER A 82 -20.73 -45.48 36.84
CA SER A 82 -21.77 -46.39 37.35
C SER A 82 -23.24 -45.97 37.36
N GLN A 83 -23.96 -46.55 36.38
CA GLN A 83 -25.19 -47.35 36.50
C GLN A 83 -26.24 -46.88 37.52
N LEU A 84 -27.42 -46.53 37.02
CA LEU A 84 -28.66 -47.28 37.23
C LEU A 84 -29.79 -46.66 36.39
N ARG A 85 -30.64 -47.55 35.87
CA ARG A 85 -31.83 -47.27 35.08
C ARG A 85 -32.83 -46.43 35.89
N ASP A 86 -33.40 -45.42 35.25
CA ASP A 86 -34.84 -45.19 35.36
C ASP A 86 -35.36 -44.64 34.02
N VAL A 87 -36.18 -45.45 33.36
CA VAL A 87 -36.84 -45.12 32.09
C VAL A 87 -38.21 -44.59 32.46
N SER A 88 -38.47 -43.29 32.27
CA SER A 88 -39.84 -42.81 32.05
C SER A 88 -39.85 -41.44 31.35
N ASP A 89 -40.52 -41.43 30.18
CA ASP A 89 -41.18 -40.30 29.51
C ASP A 89 -40.39 -39.07 29.03
N GLN A 90 -39.06 -39.05 29.07
CA GLN A 90 -38.29 -37.93 28.48
C GLN A 90 -37.84 -38.14 27.03
N ASP A 91 -37.76 -39.38 26.54
CA ASP A 91 -37.25 -39.65 25.19
C ASP A 91 -38.23 -39.27 24.09
N VAL A 92 -39.54 -39.45 24.31
CA VAL A 92 -40.56 -39.08 23.31
C VAL A 92 -40.58 -37.57 23.04
N LYS A 93 -40.41 -36.72 24.06
CA LYS A 93 -40.37 -35.26 23.88
C LYS A 93 -39.07 -34.77 23.24
N LYS A 94 -37.97 -35.50 23.45
CA LYS A 94 -36.67 -35.16 22.86
C LYS A 94 -36.64 -35.57 21.39
N GLU A 95 -37.15 -36.76 21.08
CA GLU A 95 -37.35 -37.24 19.70
C GLU A 95 -38.37 -36.39 18.94
N LEU A 96 -39.47 -35.96 19.58
CA LEU A 96 -40.44 -35.08 18.90
C LEU A 96 -39.84 -33.70 18.63
N ARG A 97 -39.06 -33.13 19.55
CA ARG A 97 -38.39 -31.84 19.32
C ARG A 97 -37.26 -31.94 18.30
N SER A 98 -36.48 -33.03 18.30
CA SER A 98 -35.48 -33.26 17.27
C SER A 98 -36.16 -33.49 15.92
N ALA A 99 -37.19 -34.32 15.84
CA ALA A 99 -37.95 -34.58 14.62
C ALA A 99 -38.63 -33.31 14.09
N ILE A 100 -39.17 -32.45 14.95
CA ILE A 100 -39.73 -31.14 14.54
C ILE A 100 -38.62 -30.19 14.09
N SER A 101 -37.49 -30.13 14.79
CA SER A 101 -36.35 -29.29 14.41
C SER A 101 -35.70 -29.74 13.11
N ASP A 102 -35.66 -31.05 12.85
CA ASP A 102 -35.13 -31.66 11.63
C ASP A 102 -36.13 -31.48 10.47
N TYR A 103 -37.43 -31.58 10.73
CA TYR A 103 -38.48 -31.28 9.75
C TYR A 103 -38.51 -29.81 9.34
N ILE A 104 -38.34 -28.88 10.29
CA ILE A 104 -38.28 -27.44 10.01
C ILE A 104 -36.98 -27.07 9.26
N ARG A 105 -35.87 -27.76 9.52
CA ARG A 105 -34.60 -27.50 8.82
C ARG A 105 -34.50 -28.13 7.44
N TYR A 106 -35.12 -29.28 7.20
CA TYR A 106 -34.87 -30.06 5.98
C TYR A 106 -36.10 -30.44 5.15
N GLY A 107 -37.33 -30.35 5.68
CA GLY A 107 -38.57 -30.72 4.97
C GLY A 107 -38.63 -32.21 4.55
N GLU A 108 -39.60 -32.96 5.08
CA GLU A 108 -39.85 -34.40 4.81
C GLU A 108 -38.59 -35.30 4.64
N ILE A 109 -38.25 -36.05 5.69
CA ILE A 109 -37.26 -37.14 5.58
C ILE A 109 -37.89 -38.28 4.76
N ARG A 110 -37.53 -38.39 3.48
CA ARG A 110 -37.71 -39.60 2.67
C ARG A 110 -36.37 -40.34 2.60
N GLU A 111 -36.32 -41.55 3.16
CA GLU A 111 -35.13 -42.41 3.30
C GLU A 111 -34.50 -42.89 1.97
N ASN A 112 -34.78 -42.28 0.82
CA ASN A 112 -34.16 -42.70 -0.44
C ASN A 112 -34.06 -41.61 -1.51
N VAL A 113 -33.82 -40.36 -1.10
CA VAL A 113 -33.50 -39.28 -2.05
C VAL A 113 -32.00 -39.06 -2.03
N THR A 114 -31.31 -39.64 -3.02
CA THR A 114 -29.94 -39.26 -3.33
C THR A 114 -29.89 -37.75 -3.59
N THR A 115 -28.89 -37.10 -2.99
CA THR A 115 -28.63 -35.67 -2.90
C THR A 115 -28.31 -35.00 -4.25
N VAL A 116 -29.04 -35.34 -5.32
CA VAL A 116 -28.71 -34.94 -6.70
C VAL A 116 -29.43 -33.65 -7.10
N ASN A 117 -30.49 -33.23 -6.39
CA ASN A 117 -31.31 -32.08 -6.80
C ASN A 117 -31.55 -31.00 -5.72
N GLN A 118 -30.84 -31.01 -4.60
CA GLN A 118 -31.01 -29.99 -3.54
C GLN A 118 -30.05 -28.79 -3.63
N GLU A 119 -29.14 -28.73 -4.61
CA GLU A 119 -28.30 -27.55 -4.84
C GLU A 119 -29.10 -26.27 -5.16
N VAL A 120 -30.36 -26.41 -5.59
CA VAL A 120 -31.22 -25.28 -5.98
C VAL A 120 -31.89 -24.61 -4.77
N ILE A 121 -32.07 -25.33 -3.66
CA ILE A 121 -32.86 -24.87 -2.51
C ILE A 121 -31.97 -24.27 -1.40
N ILE A 122 -30.68 -24.62 -1.37
CA ILE A 122 -29.71 -24.02 -0.45
C ILE A 122 -29.31 -22.65 -1.02
N PRO A 123 -29.65 -21.53 -0.38
CA PRO A 123 -29.16 -20.22 -0.82
C PRO A 123 -27.65 -20.22 -0.74
N LYS A 124 -26.97 -20.04 -1.87
CA LYS A 124 -25.53 -19.79 -1.89
C LYS A 124 -25.31 -18.37 -1.41
N ASP A 125 -24.69 -18.22 -0.25
CA ASP A 125 -24.24 -16.91 0.23
C ASP A 125 -23.07 -16.46 -0.66
N ILE A 126 -23.37 -15.62 -1.64
CA ILE A 126 -22.37 -15.04 -2.53
C ILE A 126 -21.95 -13.72 -1.89
N SER A 127 -20.76 -13.71 -1.28
CA SER A 127 -20.13 -12.46 -0.89
C SER A 127 -19.81 -11.65 -2.14
N TYR A 128 -20.60 -10.61 -2.39
CA TYR A 128 -20.38 -9.69 -3.50
C TYR A 128 -19.11 -8.85 -3.32
N THR A 129 -18.64 -8.68 -2.08
CA THR A 129 -17.34 -8.05 -1.80
C THR A 129 -16.20 -9.01 -2.11
N PRO A 130 -15.39 -8.75 -3.16
CA PRO A 130 -14.21 -9.56 -3.42
C PRO A 130 -13.23 -9.35 -2.26
N GLN A 131 -12.75 -10.45 -1.67
CA GLN A 131 -11.65 -10.38 -0.73
C GLN A 131 -10.39 -9.98 -1.50
N LYS A 132 -9.77 -8.88 -1.07
CA LYS A 132 -8.50 -8.44 -1.65
C LYS A 132 -7.40 -9.40 -1.20
N GLU A 133 -6.58 -9.84 -2.14
CA GLU A 133 -5.31 -10.47 -1.78
C GLU A 133 -4.47 -9.45 -1.00
N VAL A 134 -3.95 -9.85 0.16
CA VAL A 134 -3.10 -8.98 0.97
C VAL A 134 -1.76 -8.84 0.25
N GLN A 135 -1.60 -7.74 -0.48
CA GLN A 135 -0.34 -7.37 -1.11
C GLN A 135 0.18 -6.09 -0.47
N THR A 136 1.39 -6.16 0.07
CA THR A 136 2.11 -4.97 0.51
C THR A 136 2.54 -4.19 -0.72
N VAL A 137 2.01 -2.98 -0.88
CA VAL A 137 2.49 -2.05 -1.91
C VAL A 137 3.77 -1.41 -1.40
N TYR A 138 4.88 -1.71 -2.07
CA TYR A 138 6.18 -1.09 -1.77
C TYR A 138 6.35 0.15 -2.64
N ASP A 139 6.89 1.22 -2.07
CA ASP A 139 7.28 2.41 -2.82
C ASP A 139 8.74 2.73 -2.52
N LEU A 140 9.61 2.35 -3.45
CA LEU A 140 11.05 2.62 -3.33
C LEU A 140 11.41 4.07 -3.60
N LYS A 141 10.48 4.90 -4.12
CA LYS A 141 10.77 6.31 -4.43
C LYS A 141 11.25 7.07 -3.19
N ASN A 142 10.68 6.77 -2.02
CA ASN A 142 11.02 7.47 -0.78
C ASN A 142 12.43 7.14 -0.28
N ASN A 143 13.00 6.02 -0.72
CA ASN A 143 14.37 5.63 -0.41
C ASN A 143 15.41 6.36 -1.27
N PHE A 144 15.02 7.09 -2.32
CA PHE A 144 15.94 7.73 -3.26
C PHE A 144 15.69 9.24 -3.40
N ASN A 145 16.63 9.94 -4.04
CA ASN A 145 16.46 11.35 -4.35
C ASN A 145 15.41 11.54 -5.43
N GLN A 146 14.56 12.55 -5.29
CA GLN A 146 13.51 12.88 -6.26
C GLN A 146 13.69 14.33 -6.70
N VAL A 147 13.73 14.56 -8.01
CA VAL A 147 13.84 15.87 -8.62
C VAL A 147 12.69 16.06 -9.60
N THR A 148 11.88 17.09 -9.37
CA THR A 148 10.82 17.46 -10.31
C THR A 148 11.39 18.30 -11.45
N ILE A 149 11.08 17.91 -12.69
CA ILE A 149 11.62 18.52 -13.91
C ILE A 149 10.51 18.92 -14.87
N GLY A 150 10.74 19.98 -15.65
CA GLY A 150 9.80 20.47 -16.68
C GLY A 150 10.14 20.01 -18.10
N THR A 151 11.42 19.73 -18.38
CA THR A 151 11.92 19.38 -19.73
C THR A 151 11.90 17.87 -19.98
N LYS A 152 11.97 17.47 -21.25
CA LYS A 152 11.99 16.05 -21.64
C LYS A 152 13.36 15.41 -21.37
N SER A 153 14.43 16.16 -21.53
CA SER A 153 15.80 15.72 -21.28
C SER A 153 16.59 16.85 -20.64
N GLY A 154 17.73 16.49 -20.06
CA GLY A 154 18.65 17.43 -19.46
C GLY A 154 19.94 16.75 -18.99
N SER A 155 20.81 17.58 -18.42
CA SER A 155 22.03 17.13 -17.74
C SER A 155 21.93 17.54 -16.28
N TYR A 156 22.27 16.63 -15.39
CA TYR A 156 22.33 16.85 -13.96
C TYR A 156 23.80 16.89 -13.52
N PRO A 157 24.39 18.10 -13.35
CA PRO A 157 25.78 18.23 -12.95
C PRO A 157 25.93 17.94 -11.45
N ILE A 158 26.85 17.05 -11.13
CA ILE A 158 27.22 16.69 -9.77
C ILE A 158 28.63 17.21 -9.53
N LEU A 159 28.77 18.06 -8.52
CA LEU A 159 30.06 18.56 -8.09
C LEU A 159 30.84 17.44 -7.39
N GLU A 160 32.03 17.13 -7.90
CA GLU A 160 32.94 16.20 -7.24
C GLU A 160 33.57 16.85 -6.00
N ASN A 161 33.80 16.06 -4.95
CA ASN A 161 34.53 16.53 -3.79
C ASN A 161 35.98 16.86 -4.18
N PRO A 162 36.52 18.03 -3.78
CA PRO A 162 37.91 18.36 -4.03
C PRO A 162 38.81 17.42 -3.23
N ALA A 163 39.72 16.73 -3.93
CA ALA A 163 40.76 15.91 -3.29
C ALA A 163 42.01 16.73 -2.93
N ASP A 164 42.12 17.94 -3.47
CA ASP A 164 43.30 18.79 -3.33
C ASP A 164 43.23 19.59 -2.03
N ALA A 165 44.35 19.63 -1.29
CA ALA A 165 44.51 20.44 -0.09
C ALA A 165 45.19 21.78 -0.44
N LEU A 166 44.95 22.81 0.37
CA LEU A 166 45.65 24.08 0.24
C LEU A 166 47.13 23.89 0.55
N GLU A 167 48.00 24.32 -0.35
CA GLU A 167 49.44 24.34 -0.12
C GLU A 167 49.83 25.56 0.75
N THR A 168 50.83 25.38 1.62
CA THR A 168 51.38 26.47 2.42
C THR A 168 52.21 27.40 1.55
N ALA A 169 51.93 28.71 1.58
CA ALA A 169 52.69 29.73 0.87
C ALA A 169 53.45 30.63 1.86
N GLU A 170 54.71 30.99 1.53
CA GLU A 170 55.49 31.98 2.28
C GLU A 170 54.93 33.40 2.08
N GLU A 171 55.12 34.28 3.08
CA GLU A 171 54.67 35.67 2.98
C GLU A 171 55.32 36.36 1.76
N LEU A 172 54.50 37.02 0.93
CA LEU A 172 54.84 37.65 -0.36
C LEU A 172 55.09 36.70 -1.55
N ALA A 173 54.92 35.39 -1.42
CA ALA A 173 54.92 34.49 -2.57
C ALA A 173 53.62 34.60 -3.39
N LYS A 174 53.70 34.29 -4.68
CA LYS A 174 52.51 34.23 -5.55
C LYS A 174 51.62 33.05 -5.10
N ASN A 175 50.33 33.30 -4.91
CA ASN A 175 49.38 32.28 -4.48
C ASN A 175 49.43 31.05 -5.41
N PRO A 176 49.49 29.82 -4.86
CA PRO A 176 49.40 28.60 -5.66
C PRO A 176 48.04 28.53 -6.36
N GLU A 177 48.02 28.03 -7.59
CA GLU A 177 46.78 27.89 -8.35
C GLU A 177 45.91 26.79 -7.74
N LEU A 178 44.66 27.14 -7.38
CA LEU A 178 43.69 26.17 -6.89
C LEU A 178 43.14 25.36 -8.05
N ALA A 179 43.01 24.05 -7.86
CA ALA A 179 42.36 23.19 -8.82
C ALA A 179 40.90 23.64 -9.05
N ALA A 180 40.49 23.70 -10.32
CA ALA A 180 39.14 24.06 -10.68
C ALA A 180 38.15 22.96 -10.25
N PRO A 181 36.91 23.33 -9.84
CA PRO A 181 35.89 22.35 -9.48
C PRO A 181 35.55 21.45 -10.67
N LYS A 182 35.56 20.14 -10.45
CA LYS A 182 35.17 19.13 -11.44
C LYS A 182 33.69 18.80 -11.30
N PHE A 183 32.99 18.73 -12.42
CA PHE A 183 31.58 18.35 -12.49
C PHE A 183 31.44 17.07 -13.31
N HIS A 184 30.76 16.07 -12.76
CA HIS A 184 30.30 14.92 -13.51
C HIS A 184 28.85 15.16 -13.97
N GLU A 185 28.61 15.06 -15.27
CA GLU A 185 27.29 15.27 -15.85
C GLU A 185 26.54 13.95 -16.05
N VAL A 186 25.39 13.82 -15.38
CA VAL A 186 24.48 12.68 -15.57
C VAL A 186 23.36 13.10 -16.53
N LYS A 187 23.34 12.51 -17.72
CA LYS A 187 22.29 12.76 -18.72
C LYS A 187 21.05 11.95 -18.36
N TRP A 188 19.89 12.58 -18.45
CA TRP A 188 18.59 11.94 -18.23
C TRP A 188 17.63 12.23 -19.39
N GLU A 189 16.78 11.27 -19.71
CA GLU A 189 15.71 11.39 -20.70
C GLU A 189 14.41 10.76 -20.18
N VAL A 190 13.41 11.61 -19.97
CA VAL A 190 12.10 11.21 -19.47
C VAL A 190 11.39 10.27 -20.44
N GLN A 191 11.07 9.08 -19.94
CA GLN A 191 10.19 8.13 -20.61
C GLN A 191 8.76 8.30 -20.13
N THR A 192 7.80 8.03 -21.02
CA THR A 192 6.36 8.07 -20.69
C THR A 192 5.81 6.65 -20.61
N TYR A 193 5.40 6.25 -19.42
CA TYR A 193 4.67 5.00 -19.19
C TYR A 193 3.18 5.33 -19.08
N ARG A 194 2.36 4.71 -19.92
CA ARG A 194 0.92 4.93 -19.94
C ARG A 194 0.17 3.63 -20.17
N GLY A 195 -0.99 3.51 -19.54
CA GLY A 195 -1.93 2.42 -19.77
C GLY A 195 -3.35 2.94 -19.59
N ALA A 196 -4.28 2.44 -20.39
CA ALA A 196 -5.70 2.75 -20.26
C ALA A 196 -6.49 1.44 -20.14
N LEU A 197 -7.42 1.39 -19.20
CA LEU A 197 -8.37 0.30 -19.08
C LEU A 197 -9.75 0.80 -19.54
N PRO A 198 -10.34 0.25 -20.63
CA PRO A 198 -11.74 0.51 -20.96
C PRO A 198 -12.63 -0.13 -19.91
N ILE A 199 -13.60 0.63 -19.42
CA ILE A 199 -14.62 0.17 -18.48
C ILE A 199 -15.98 0.51 -19.08
N SER A 200 -16.88 -0.47 -19.15
CA SER A 200 -18.26 -0.23 -19.59
C SER A 200 -18.99 0.65 -18.57
N GLN A 201 -19.73 1.63 -19.06
CA GLN A 201 -20.54 2.49 -18.18
C GLN A 201 -21.65 1.66 -17.52
N GLU A 202 -22.22 0.70 -18.24
CA GLU A 202 -23.21 -0.25 -17.70
C GLU A 202 -22.62 -1.02 -16.51
N SER A 203 -21.37 -1.46 -16.60
CA SER A 203 -20.71 -2.14 -15.48
C SER A 203 -20.40 -1.24 -14.29
N ILE A 204 -20.29 0.07 -14.48
CA ILE A 204 -20.14 1.03 -13.38
C ILE A 204 -21.51 1.27 -12.72
N ASP A 205 -22.55 1.40 -13.53
CA ASP A 205 -23.91 1.71 -13.07
C ASP A 205 -24.59 0.49 -12.41
N ASP A 206 -24.33 -0.72 -12.91
CA ASP A 206 -24.89 -1.97 -12.38
C ASP A 206 -24.09 -2.56 -11.21
N ALA A 207 -22.89 -2.03 -10.93
CA ALA A 207 -22.06 -2.56 -9.86
C ALA A 207 -22.63 -2.21 -8.48
N GLN A 208 -22.87 -3.23 -7.66
CA GLN A 208 -23.25 -3.07 -6.25
C GLN A 208 -22.12 -2.51 -5.37
N ILE A 209 -20.89 -2.47 -5.89
CA ILE A 209 -19.67 -2.02 -5.21
C ILE A 209 -19.00 -0.96 -6.07
N ASP A 210 -18.28 -0.04 -5.42
CA ASP A 210 -17.48 0.97 -6.10
C ASP A 210 -16.32 0.35 -6.92
N LEU A 211 -16.65 -0.05 -8.16
CA LEU A 211 -15.74 -0.59 -9.14
C LEU A 211 -14.64 0.43 -9.49
N THR A 212 -14.97 1.72 -9.44
CA THR A 212 -14.06 2.79 -9.84
C THR A 212 -12.89 2.93 -8.86
N SER A 213 -13.16 2.81 -7.56
CA SER A 213 -12.14 2.84 -6.51
C SER A 213 -11.21 1.62 -6.58
N ILE A 214 -11.77 0.41 -6.81
CA ILE A 214 -10.97 -0.82 -6.94
C ILE A 214 -9.99 -0.71 -8.11
N ILE A 215 -10.47 -0.26 -9.27
CA ILE A 215 -9.62 -0.14 -10.46
C ILE A 215 -8.59 0.98 -10.28
N SER A 216 -8.97 2.11 -9.69
CA SER A 216 -8.04 3.22 -9.40
C SER A 216 -6.90 2.78 -8.48
N GLN A 217 -7.19 1.96 -7.47
CA GLN A 217 -6.18 1.35 -6.59
C GLN A 217 -5.24 0.41 -7.36
N GLN A 218 -5.79 -0.43 -8.23
CA GLN A 218 -4.97 -1.33 -9.05
C GLN A 218 -4.05 -0.58 -10.03
N ILE A 219 -4.54 0.51 -10.63
CA ILE A 219 -3.72 1.36 -11.50
C ILE A 219 -2.62 2.02 -10.67
N SER A 220 -2.94 2.54 -9.49
CA SER A 220 -1.95 3.11 -8.56
C SER A 220 -0.86 2.09 -8.19
N GLN A 221 -1.23 0.85 -7.90
CA GLN A 221 -0.28 -0.21 -7.60
C GLN A 221 0.59 -0.56 -8.82
N ARG A 222 0.02 -0.64 -10.02
CA ARG A 222 0.79 -0.84 -11.27
C ARG A 222 1.76 0.31 -11.53
N MET A 223 1.36 1.54 -11.21
CA MET A 223 2.22 2.72 -11.30
C MET A 223 3.43 2.58 -10.36
N SER A 224 3.22 2.26 -9.07
CA SER A 224 4.31 2.02 -8.12
C SER A 224 5.21 0.86 -8.56
N ASN A 225 4.65 -0.25 -9.04
CA ASN A 225 5.42 -1.39 -9.54
C ASN A 225 6.31 -1.02 -10.73
N THR A 226 5.81 -0.15 -11.62
CA THR A 226 6.57 0.33 -12.78
C THR A 226 7.75 1.18 -12.35
N THR A 227 7.56 2.10 -11.40
CA THR A 227 8.69 2.89 -10.87
C THR A 227 9.67 2.01 -10.10
N ASN A 228 9.21 1.08 -9.25
CA ASN A 228 10.08 0.17 -8.53
C ASN A 228 10.93 -0.67 -9.50
N LYS A 229 10.34 -1.16 -10.60
CA LYS A 229 11.08 -1.93 -11.61
C LYS A 229 12.19 -1.10 -12.25
N ALA A 230 11.91 0.15 -12.61
CA ALA A 230 12.91 1.05 -13.18
C ALA A 230 14.05 1.35 -12.19
N ILE A 231 13.72 1.58 -10.91
CA ILE A 231 14.71 1.77 -9.84
C ILE A 231 15.59 0.53 -9.70
N VAL A 232 14.99 -0.66 -9.56
CA VAL A 232 15.74 -1.90 -9.40
C VAL A 232 16.67 -2.17 -10.57
N SER A 233 16.23 -1.91 -11.81
CA SER A 233 17.08 -2.06 -12.99
C SER A 233 18.38 -1.28 -12.84
N LYS A 234 18.32 -0.04 -12.34
CA LYS A 234 19.50 0.78 -12.05
C LYS A 234 20.27 0.30 -10.82
N LEU A 235 19.59 -0.17 -9.77
CA LEU A 235 20.27 -0.75 -8.60
C LEU A 235 21.10 -1.98 -8.94
N LYS A 236 20.69 -2.78 -9.94
CA LYS A 236 21.44 -3.95 -10.41
C LYS A 236 22.73 -3.60 -11.17
N GLU A 237 22.89 -2.36 -11.62
CA GLU A 237 24.09 -1.90 -12.33
C GLU A 237 25.24 -1.50 -11.38
N PHE A 238 24.99 -1.38 -10.07
CA PHE A 238 26.03 -1.09 -9.08
C PHE A 238 27.01 -2.26 -8.89
N GLU A 239 28.19 -1.95 -8.33
CA GLU A 239 29.19 -2.97 -8.02
C GLU A 239 28.61 -4.06 -7.12
N ASN A 240 28.63 -5.31 -7.61
CA ASN A 240 28.11 -6.47 -6.90
C ASN A 240 29.21 -7.15 -6.09
N VAL A 241 29.05 -7.16 -4.78
CA VAL A 241 29.86 -7.90 -3.82
C VAL A 241 29.20 -9.26 -3.58
N ILE A 242 29.82 -10.30 -4.13
CA ILE A 242 29.37 -11.68 -3.95
C ILE A 242 29.99 -12.24 -2.68
N VAL A 243 29.14 -12.74 -1.78
CA VAL A 243 29.56 -13.25 -0.47
C VAL A 243 29.27 -14.76 -0.38
N SER A 244 30.23 -15.49 0.21
CA SER A 244 30.14 -16.92 0.53
C SER A 244 29.26 -17.12 1.79
N PRO A 245 28.84 -18.35 2.16
CA PRO A 245 27.68 -18.53 3.04
C PRO A 245 27.89 -17.98 4.47
N LYS A 246 26.77 -17.61 5.10
CA LYS A 246 26.47 -17.20 6.49
C LYS A 246 27.56 -16.58 7.40
N ASP A 247 28.74 -17.17 7.52
CA ASP A 247 29.79 -16.72 8.45
C ASP A 247 30.45 -15.41 8.00
N ASP A 248 30.65 -15.23 6.68
CA ASP A 248 31.29 -14.02 6.12
C ASP A 248 30.31 -12.87 5.84
N LEU A 249 29.00 -13.10 6.03
CA LEU A 249 27.96 -12.13 5.66
C LEU A 249 28.05 -10.85 6.48
N VAL A 250 28.19 -10.98 7.80
CA VAL A 250 28.27 -9.84 8.72
C VAL A 250 29.55 -9.06 8.49
N ASP A 251 30.65 -9.74 8.22
CA ASP A 251 31.95 -9.10 7.99
C ASP A 251 31.97 -8.39 6.63
N SER A 252 31.32 -8.96 5.61
CA SER A 252 31.14 -8.31 4.31
C SER A 252 30.26 -7.07 4.42
N LEU A 253 29.18 -7.13 5.19
CA LEU A 253 28.33 -5.96 5.48
C LEU A 253 29.12 -4.85 6.20
N LYS A 254 29.93 -5.20 7.20
CA LYS A 254 30.81 -4.24 7.88
C LYS A 254 31.87 -3.69 6.94
N ALA A 255 32.44 -4.50 6.05
CA ALA A 255 33.42 -4.04 5.08
C ALA A 255 32.81 -3.02 4.11
N ILE A 256 31.57 -3.25 3.65
CA ILE A 256 30.85 -2.29 2.81
C ILE A 256 30.60 -0.99 3.59
N LEU A 257 30.06 -1.07 4.81
CA LEU A 257 29.70 0.11 5.60
C LEU A 257 30.89 0.91 6.12
N ASN A 258 31.99 0.25 6.52
CA ASN A 258 33.11 0.90 7.20
C ASN A 258 34.28 1.24 6.27
N VAL A 259 34.44 0.53 5.16
CA VAL A 259 35.62 0.65 4.29
C VAL A 259 35.25 1.15 2.90
N LYS A 260 34.26 0.53 2.26
CA LYS A 260 33.90 0.88 0.87
C LYS A 260 33.08 2.16 0.78
N LEU A 261 32.10 2.33 1.67
CA LEU A 261 31.27 3.51 1.74
C LEU A 261 32.01 4.64 2.46
N ASP A 262 32.05 5.84 1.86
CA ASP A 262 32.60 7.02 2.52
C ASP A 262 31.75 7.37 3.76
N PRO A 263 32.36 7.65 4.93
CA PRO A 263 31.65 8.08 6.13
C PRO A 263 30.72 9.29 5.96
N ALA A 264 30.89 10.09 4.90
CA ALA A 264 30.02 11.22 4.60
C ALA A 264 28.61 10.81 4.13
N TYR A 265 28.44 9.58 3.65
CA TYR A 265 27.15 9.07 3.18
C TYR A 265 26.28 8.58 4.34
N VAL A 266 24.95 8.67 4.17
CA VAL A 266 23.98 8.11 5.12
C VAL A 266 23.51 6.76 4.59
N PRO A 267 24.01 5.64 5.13
CA PRO A 267 23.66 4.33 4.61
C PRO A 267 22.20 3.98 4.91
N GLN A 268 21.60 3.21 4.01
CA GLN A 268 20.35 2.48 4.16
C GLN A 268 20.51 1.11 3.52
N ILE A 269 19.77 0.12 4.03
CA ILE A 269 19.79 -1.24 3.51
C ILE A 269 18.40 -1.58 2.95
N ILE A 270 18.35 -2.02 1.71
CA ILE A 270 17.13 -2.54 1.09
C ILE A 270 17.40 -4.01 0.75
N CYS A 271 16.73 -4.94 1.42
CA CYS A 271 17.02 -6.36 1.31
C CYS A 271 15.80 -7.18 0.90
N THR A 272 16.05 -8.31 0.22
CA THR A 272 15.03 -9.31 -0.05
C THR A 272 14.55 -9.97 1.25
N GLN A 273 13.33 -10.52 1.25
CA GLN A 273 12.76 -11.21 2.41
C GLN A 273 13.59 -12.43 2.80
N SER A 274 14.08 -13.18 1.80
CA SER A 274 14.95 -14.33 2.03
C SER A 274 16.28 -13.94 2.66
N LEU A 275 16.87 -12.81 2.26
CA LEU A 275 18.10 -12.29 2.89
C LEU A 275 17.83 -11.78 4.31
N TYR A 276 16.69 -11.11 4.52
CA TYR A 276 16.29 -10.68 5.86
C TYR A 276 16.14 -11.88 6.81
N GLN A 277 15.55 -12.98 6.34
CA GLN A 277 15.45 -14.22 7.11
C GLN A 277 16.81 -14.83 7.44
N THR A 278 17.77 -14.81 6.50
CA THR A 278 19.11 -15.31 6.82
C THR A 278 19.80 -14.43 7.85
N LEU A 279 19.68 -13.11 7.77
CA LEU A 279 20.20 -12.16 8.75
C LEU A 279 19.58 -12.35 10.14
N ASP A 280 18.27 -12.52 10.23
CA ASP A 280 17.54 -12.70 11.49
C ASP A 280 17.88 -14.06 12.16
N THR A 281 18.19 -15.08 11.35
CA THR A 281 18.58 -16.41 11.84
C THR A 281 20.08 -16.58 12.10
N LEU A 282 20.90 -15.54 11.90
CA LEU A 282 22.32 -15.59 12.23
C LEU A 282 22.55 -15.73 13.74
N LYS A 283 23.43 -16.66 14.09
CA LYS A 283 23.79 -16.97 15.48
C LYS A 283 25.28 -16.78 15.70
N ASP A 284 25.65 -16.37 16.91
CA ASP A 284 27.03 -16.44 17.35
C ASP A 284 27.45 -17.87 17.70
N LYS A 285 28.74 -18.06 18.03
CA LYS A 285 29.28 -19.37 18.46
C LYS A 285 28.65 -19.89 19.76
N GLN A 286 27.94 -19.05 20.51
CA GLN A 286 27.22 -19.42 21.73
C GLN A 286 25.73 -19.74 21.44
N GLY A 287 25.31 -19.69 20.18
CA GLY A 287 23.95 -20.00 19.75
C GLY A 287 22.95 -18.86 19.95
N GLN A 288 23.39 -17.66 20.33
CA GLN A 288 22.54 -16.48 20.47
C GLN A 288 22.33 -15.80 19.13
N TYR A 289 21.11 -15.35 18.87
CA TYR A 289 20.78 -14.59 17.67
C TYR A 289 21.47 -13.22 17.70
N ILE A 290 22.11 -12.86 16.58
CA ILE A 290 22.90 -11.63 16.46
C ILE A 290 22.00 -10.43 16.21
N PHE A 291 20.97 -10.60 15.38
CA PHE A 291 20.08 -9.52 14.99
C PHE A 291 19.02 -9.22 16.07
N HIS A 292 18.59 -10.26 16.80
CA HIS A 292 17.52 -10.15 17.78
C HIS A 292 17.83 -10.97 19.05
N ARG A 293 18.29 -10.29 20.12
CA ARG A 293 18.58 -10.96 21.42
C ARG A 293 17.38 -11.02 22.35
N ASP A 294 16.47 -10.06 22.24
CA ASP A 294 15.15 -10.15 22.87
C ASP A 294 14.34 -11.22 22.09
N ILE A 295 13.31 -11.80 22.67
CA ILE A 295 12.39 -12.73 21.96
C ILE A 295 10.99 -12.10 21.87
N THR A 296 10.75 -11.02 22.63
CA THR A 296 9.43 -10.43 22.85
C THR A 296 9.12 -9.25 21.93
N SER A 297 10.15 -8.64 21.33
CA SER A 297 10.00 -7.49 20.44
C SER A 297 9.99 -7.92 18.97
N ALA A 298 9.30 -7.19 18.08
CA ALA A 298 9.43 -7.45 16.65
C ALA A 298 10.88 -7.12 16.20
N SER A 299 11.45 -7.91 15.29
CA SER A 299 12.82 -7.70 14.77
C SER A 299 12.95 -6.25 14.29
N GLY A 300 13.76 -5.47 15.02
CA GLY A 300 13.92 -4.04 14.80
C GLY A 300 14.55 -3.83 13.44
N GLY A 301 13.95 -2.97 12.62
CA GLY A 301 14.38 -2.69 11.26
C GLY A 301 15.70 -1.91 11.16
N THR A 302 16.70 -2.21 12.00
CA THR A 302 18.02 -1.56 12.02
C THR A 302 19.14 -2.59 12.18
N LEU A 303 20.07 -2.64 11.23
CA LEU A 303 21.26 -3.48 11.25
C LEU A 303 22.49 -2.60 11.40
N LEU A 304 23.30 -2.84 12.45
CA LEU A 304 24.51 -2.06 12.72
C LEU A 304 24.25 -0.54 12.80
N GLY A 305 23.06 -0.13 13.26
CA GLY A 305 22.64 1.28 13.30
C GLY A 305 22.06 1.82 11.99
N VAL A 306 21.93 0.99 10.95
CA VAL A 306 21.44 1.36 9.62
C VAL A 306 20.02 0.83 9.40
N PRO A 307 19.06 1.65 8.92
CA PRO A 307 17.70 1.19 8.68
C PRO A 307 17.63 0.14 7.57
N VAL A 308 16.85 -0.91 7.79
CA VAL A 308 16.64 -2.05 6.89
C VAL A 308 15.21 -2.05 6.38
N THR A 309 15.05 -1.90 5.06
CA THR A 309 13.77 -2.00 4.37
C THR A 309 13.65 -3.37 3.73
N LYS A 310 12.68 -4.17 4.19
CA LYS A 310 12.37 -5.48 3.60
C LYS A 310 11.52 -5.33 2.34
N VAL A 311 11.86 -6.07 1.30
CA VAL A 311 11.24 -6.03 -0.01
C VAL A 311 11.06 -7.47 -0.52
N PRO A 312 10.01 -7.81 -1.29
CA PRO A 312 9.82 -9.15 -1.82
C PRO A 312 10.99 -9.58 -2.71
N ASP A 313 11.30 -10.87 -2.67
CA ASP A 313 12.44 -11.45 -3.39
C ASP A 313 12.36 -11.18 -4.89
N THR A 314 11.16 -11.23 -5.48
CA THR A 314 10.91 -10.98 -6.90
C THR A 314 11.15 -9.54 -7.35
N LEU A 315 11.23 -8.59 -6.42
CA LEU A 315 11.41 -7.18 -6.75
C LEU A 315 12.88 -6.84 -6.91
N LEU A 316 13.76 -7.28 -6.01
CA LEU A 316 15.21 -7.05 -6.08
C LEU A 316 15.97 -8.21 -6.75
N GLY A 317 15.59 -9.45 -6.43
CA GLY A 317 16.11 -10.66 -7.06
C GLY A 317 15.46 -10.95 -8.42
N GLU A 318 15.82 -12.07 -9.02
CA GLU A 318 15.17 -12.59 -10.23
C GLU A 318 14.17 -13.69 -9.89
N ASN A 319 14.47 -14.49 -8.86
CA ASN A 319 13.68 -15.63 -8.42
C ASN A 319 13.28 -15.53 -6.94
N ASN A 320 12.24 -16.27 -6.57
CA ASN A 320 11.90 -16.48 -5.16
C ASN A 320 13.04 -17.22 -4.47
N GLY A 321 13.50 -16.72 -3.31
CA GLY A 321 14.64 -17.28 -2.60
C GLY A 321 15.96 -16.54 -2.85
N ASP A 322 16.01 -15.61 -3.81
CA ASP A 322 17.22 -14.85 -4.09
C ASP A 322 17.58 -13.94 -2.91
N GLN A 323 18.84 -14.02 -2.47
CA GLN A 323 19.35 -13.30 -1.32
C GLN A 323 20.19 -12.11 -1.79
N VAL A 324 19.52 -10.98 -1.95
CA VAL A 324 20.11 -9.74 -2.47
C VAL A 324 19.81 -8.57 -1.53
N ALA A 325 20.81 -7.73 -1.29
CA ALA A 325 20.66 -6.45 -0.63
C ALA A 325 21.31 -5.34 -1.45
N PHE A 326 20.67 -4.18 -1.46
CA PHE A 326 21.32 -2.92 -1.80
C PHE A 326 21.71 -2.21 -0.51
N ILE A 327 22.96 -1.76 -0.43
CA ILE A 327 23.52 -1.01 0.70
C ILE A 327 24.09 0.28 0.12
N GLY A 328 23.53 1.42 0.49
CA GLY A 328 23.95 2.69 -0.09
C GLY A 328 23.25 3.89 0.51
N ASP A 329 23.42 5.05 -0.10
CA ASP A 329 22.74 6.30 0.27
C ASP A 329 21.56 6.56 -0.68
N ARG A 330 20.61 7.38 -0.21
CA ARG A 330 19.55 7.99 -1.00
C ARG A 330 20.07 8.74 -2.23
N ARG A 331 21.33 9.19 -2.21
CA ARG A 331 22.00 9.89 -3.32
C ARG A 331 22.49 8.98 -4.45
N ALA A 332 22.48 7.66 -4.26
CA ALA A 332 22.97 6.72 -5.27
C ALA A 332 22.17 6.79 -6.58
N VAL A 333 20.85 6.89 -6.47
CA VAL A 333 19.92 6.97 -7.59
C VAL A 333 19.06 8.21 -7.44
N THR A 334 18.83 8.91 -8.55
CA THR A 334 17.91 10.05 -8.60
C THR A 334 16.77 9.77 -9.57
N LEU A 335 15.55 9.97 -9.07
CA LEU A 335 14.32 9.91 -9.84
C LEU A 335 14.02 11.30 -10.41
N PHE A 336 14.00 11.39 -11.74
CA PHE A 336 13.62 12.61 -12.45
C PHE A 336 12.14 12.52 -12.84
N ASP A 337 11.26 13.13 -12.05
CA ASP A 337 9.81 13.05 -12.24
C ASP A 337 9.29 14.27 -13.01
N ARG A 338 8.54 14.01 -14.10
CA ARG A 338 7.98 15.04 -14.98
C ARG A 338 6.47 14.97 -14.96
N ASN A 339 5.86 15.77 -14.08
CA ASN A 339 4.45 15.73 -13.68
C ASN A 339 4.13 14.49 -12.85
N GLN A 340 3.61 14.74 -11.64
CA GLN A 340 3.14 13.71 -10.73
C GLN A 340 2.14 12.78 -11.43
N ALA A 341 2.28 11.48 -11.13
CA ALA A 341 1.42 10.41 -11.61
C ALA A 341 -0.05 10.82 -11.67
N SER A 342 -0.66 10.81 -12.86
CA SER A 342 -2.04 11.23 -13.05
C SER A 342 -2.92 10.07 -13.46
N ILE A 343 -4.02 9.89 -12.74
CA ILE A 343 -5.13 9.03 -13.13
C ILE A 343 -6.21 9.93 -13.70
N VAL A 344 -6.56 9.74 -14.97
CA VAL A 344 -7.54 10.57 -15.69
C VAL A 344 -8.65 9.68 -16.22
N TRP A 345 -9.89 10.11 -16.01
CA TRP A 345 -11.07 9.57 -16.67
C TRP A 345 -11.24 10.26 -18.01
N THR A 346 -11.33 9.49 -19.09
CA THR A 346 -11.61 10.02 -20.44
C THR A 346 -12.76 9.23 -21.05
N ASP A 347 -13.64 9.90 -21.77
CA ASP A 347 -14.75 9.24 -22.46
C ASP A 347 -14.23 8.30 -23.55
N SER A 348 -14.87 7.14 -23.67
CA SER A 348 -14.59 6.20 -24.76
C SER A 348 -15.45 6.52 -25.98
N ASN A 349 -15.01 6.04 -27.14
CA ASN A 349 -15.81 6.05 -28.36
C ASN A 349 -16.95 5.00 -28.34
N ILE A 350 -16.93 4.11 -27.33
CA ILE A 350 -17.97 3.13 -27.01
C ILE A 350 -18.64 3.60 -25.70
N TYR A 351 -19.89 3.20 -25.40
CA TYR A 351 -20.59 3.60 -24.17
C TYR A 351 -19.86 3.09 -22.90
N GLY A 352 -18.87 3.85 -22.46
CA GLY A 352 -17.89 3.48 -21.45
C GLY A 352 -16.86 4.59 -21.20
N ARG A 353 -16.08 4.44 -20.14
CA ARG A 353 -15.01 5.36 -19.76
C ARG A 353 -13.66 4.65 -19.78
N TYR A 354 -12.62 5.36 -20.21
CA TYR A 354 -11.24 4.94 -20.01
C TYR A 354 -10.71 5.50 -18.70
N LEU A 355 -10.12 4.61 -17.89
CA LEU A 355 -9.27 5.03 -16.81
C LEU A 355 -7.81 4.94 -17.27
N ALA A 356 -7.21 6.10 -17.51
CA ALA A 356 -5.84 6.21 -17.99
C ALA A 356 -4.89 6.54 -16.82
N GLY A 357 -3.88 5.71 -16.60
CA GLY A 357 -2.74 6.01 -15.74
C GLY A 357 -1.57 6.50 -16.59
N VAL A 358 -1.02 7.66 -16.26
CA VAL A 358 0.16 8.23 -16.94
C VAL A 358 1.24 8.53 -15.92
N LEU A 359 2.43 8.01 -16.20
CA LEU A 359 3.67 8.25 -15.48
C LEU A 359 4.72 8.76 -16.47
N ARG A 360 5.48 9.77 -16.06
CA ARG A 360 6.56 10.31 -16.87
C ARG A 360 7.74 10.55 -15.97
N PHE A 361 8.70 9.65 -16.02
CA PHE A 361 9.89 9.77 -15.20
C PHE A 361 11.07 9.13 -15.90
N ASP A 362 12.25 9.47 -15.41
CA ASP A 362 13.48 8.74 -15.68
C ASP A 362 14.18 8.41 -14.37
N VAL A 363 15.01 7.38 -14.39
CA VAL A 363 15.79 6.96 -13.22
C VAL A 363 17.22 6.80 -13.65
N GLU A 364 18.12 7.55 -13.04
CA GLU A 364 19.54 7.46 -13.36
C GLU A 364 20.40 7.32 -12.11
N MET A 365 21.52 6.61 -12.28
CA MET A 365 22.55 6.50 -11.26
C MET A 365 23.28 7.83 -11.19
N THR A 366 23.15 8.50 -10.05
CA THR A 366 23.79 9.79 -9.82
C THR A 366 25.16 9.66 -9.18
N ASP A 367 25.36 8.65 -8.35
CA ASP A 367 26.64 8.43 -7.70
C ASP A 367 26.96 6.93 -7.61
N ASN A 368 27.87 6.48 -8.47
CA ASN A 368 28.30 5.08 -8.55
C ASN A 368 29.01 4.60 -7.28
N LYS A 369 29.54 5.52 -6.45
CA LYS A 369 30.24 5.17 -5.19
C LYS A 369 29.30 5.16 -3.99
N ALA A 370 28.09 5.70 -4.14
CA ALA A 370 27.12 5.80 -3.05
C ALA A 370 26.31 4.51 -2.84
N GLY A 371 26.62 3.40 -3.52
CA GLY A 371 25.88 2.16 -3.36
C GLY A 371 26.65 0.91 -3.78
N TYR A 372 26.35 -0.19 -3.11
CA TYR A 372 26.87 -1.51 -3.41
C TYR A 372 25.71 -2.52 -3.37
N LEU A 373 25.74 -3.46 -4.30
CA LEU A 373 24.84 -4.60 -4.29
C LEU A 373 25.55 -5.76 -3.61
N LEU A 374 24.87 -6.45 -2.70
CA LEU A 374 25.35 -7.64 -2.01
C LEU A 374 24.49 -8.81 -2.43
N THR A 375 25.14 -9.86 -2.93
CA THR A 375 24.47 -11.11 -3.31
C THR A 375 25.07 -12.28 -2.55
N ILE A 376 24.22 -13.10 -1.92
CA ILE A 376 24.67 -14.36 -1.33
C ILE A 376 24.50 -15.45 -2.37
N ASN A 377 25.61 -16.13 -2.72
CA ASN A 377 25.54 -17.27 -3.61
C ASN A 377 24.96 -18.48 -2.86
N SER A 378 23.66 -18.74 -3.01
CA SER A 378 22.99 -19.87 -2.36
C SER A 378 23.02 -21.17 -3.20
N ALA A 379 24.05 -21.40 -4.02
CA ALA A 379 24.25 -22.67 -4.71
C ALA A 379 24.53 -23.88 -3.76
N ALA A 380 24.44 -23.69 -2.44
CA ALA A 380 24.81 -24.70 -1.44
C ALA A 380 23.76 -24.94 -0.34
N ALA A 381 22.46 -24.77 -0.64
CA ALA A 381 21.38 -25.09 0.31
C ALA A 381 20.43 -26.20 -0.18
N SER A 382 20.89 -27.11 -1.04
CA SER A 382 20.26 -28.41 -1.26
C SER A 382 21.16 -29.52 -0.70
N LYS A 383 20.97 -29.86 0.58
CA LYS A 383 21.33 -31.17 1.12
C LYS A 383 20.40 -31.53 2.26
#